data_AF-A0A316HNR4-F1
#
_entry.id   AF-A0A316HNR4-F1
#
_cell.length_a   1.000
_cell.length_b   1.000
_cell.length_c   1.000
_cell.angle_alpha   90.00
_cell.angle_beta   90.00
_cell.angle_gamma   90.00
#
_symmetry.space_group_name_H-M   'P 1'
#
loop_
_entity.id
_entity.type
_entity.pdbx_description
1 polymer ?
#
loop_
_entity_poly.entity_id
_entity_poly.type
_entity_poly.pdbx_seq_one_letter_code
_entity_poly.pdbx_strand_id
1 'polypeptide(L)'
;MQSVYGGRRSGIGKSAMQATPQRLSGLRLAAVQWLALAFGAVLPLLAPAQTNYVYDANGRLVGVTSASGQSVRYVYDDNGNRVRTDTLPATQLALFGFSPEHGAPGSTVLLSGQGFSSTASANAVRFNGVTADVLSATVNALEVTVPANTTSGPISVTAGGVTATSQTPFVVDGTGLPPTLASVSPLLGAAGTVVTLTGEHLDPVPGATTVTLNGVAVVPTTITDTTISFAIPKTFGSGRFQVTTPYGQATAASDFMTIPADYKNNYAITSSRLVVGGVAAPVTAASSSDVKEFVFDAVADTWVTLQAVGIVNTASLQLYDPRGFVLGEQLFISQSRPSAHFLQLPMTGTYTLVVWPMGAAGFNVNLERDGQILLDSPYVFATAQNGESERLMFKADAGESFGIGLINPQTSSAGSTIRTELLDANGQSLSYENCEPGQSTPVCDLNAPGFQVSPYLASLPPAGWRQLVLTSEQ
;
A
#
# COMPACT_ATOMS: atom_id res chain seq x y z
N MET A 1 -38.16 -12.14 34.33
CA MET A 1 -38.04 -11.36 35.58
C MET A 1 -37.59 -9.96 35.15
N GLN A 2 -38.33 -8.85 35.35
CA GLN A 2 -38.63 -8.16 36.63
C GLN A 2 -37.35 -7.91 37.46
N SER A 3 -37.06 -6.74 38.05
CA SER A 3 -37.84 -5.50 38.33
C SER A 3 -36.85 -4.33 38.55
N VAL A 4 -37.03 -3.13 37.96
CA VAL A 4 -37.50 -1.87 38.60
C VAL A 4 -37.11 -1.65 40.08
N TYR A 5 -36.40 -0.53 40.37
CA TYR A 5 -36.54 0.44 41.49
C TYR A 5 -35.48 1.57 41.30
N GLY A 6 -35.65 2.86 41.65
CA GLY A 6 -36.82 3.63 42.08
C GLY A 6 -36.53 4.62 43.23
N GLY A 7 -36.53 5.94 42.99
CA GLY A 7 -36.49 7.01 44.02
C GLY A 7 -35.44 8.11 43.78
N ARG A 8 -35.66 9.44 43.63
CA ARG A 8 -36.78 10.41 43.80
C ARG A 8 -36.77 11.26 45.10
N ARG A 9 -36.50 12.57 44.97
CA ARG A 9 -37.09 13.76 45.69
C ARG A 9 -36.45 15.04 45.08
N SER A 10 -37.14 16.09 44.61
CA SER A 10 -38.21 16.97 45.18
C SER A 10 -37.63 18.18 45.92
N GLY A 11 -38.08 19.44 45.77
CA GLY A 11 -39.06 20.07 44.84
C GLY A 11 -38.51 21.43 44.34
N ILE A 12 -39.19 22.58 44.21
CA ILE A 12 -40.60 23.09 44.36
C ILE A 12 -40.70 24.29 43.36
N GLY A 13 -41.75 24.49 42.53
CA GLY A 13 -42.96 25.33 42.75
C GLY A 13 -42.70 26.86 42.71
N LYS A 14 -43.55 27.77 42.18
CA LYS A 14 -44.97 27.81 41.71
C LYS A 14 -45.13 28.98 40.69
N SER A 15 -45.82 28.87 39.54
CA SER A 15 -47.28 28.89 39.22
C SER A 15 -47.95 30.28 39.04
N ALA A 16 -48.43 30.57 37.82
CA ALA A 16 -49.73 31.22 37.42
C ALA A 16 -49.70 31.46 35.88
N MET A 17 -50.62 31.03 34.99
CA MET A 17 -52.09 31.24 34.85
C MET A 17 -52.49 32.73 34.74
N GLN A 18 -53.33 33.21 33.79
CA GLN A 18 -54.02 32.59 32.63
C GLN A 18 -54.65 33.70 31.72
N ALA A 19 -55.34 33.30 30.64
CA ALA A 19 -56.43 33.99 29.92
C ALA A 19 -56.12 34.93 28.72
N THR A 20 -57.13 35.03 27.83
CA THR A 20 -57.05 35.45 26.41
C THR A 20 -58.17 36.50 26.08
N PRO A 21 -58.51 36.84 24.82
CA PRO A 21 -58.35 38.20 24.25
C PRO A 21 -59.64 39.02 24.09
N GLN A 22 -59.53 40.32 23.73
CA GLN A 22 -60.62 41.09 23.08
C GLN A 22 -60.14 42.07 21.98
N ARG A 23 -61.01 42.31 21.00
CA ARG A 23 -60.89 43.32 19.92
C ARG A 23 -61.52 44.65 20.38
N LEU A 24 -61.09 45.80 19.83
CA LEU A 24 -61.92 46.63 18.91
C LEU A 24 -61.31 48.00 18.52
N SER A 25 -61.35 48.29 17.22
CA SER A 25 -61.47 49.56 16.48
C SER A 25 -61.30 50.94 17.16
N GLY A 26 -60.56 51.82 16.47
CA GLY A 26 -60.70 53.29 16.57
C GLY A 26 -60.26 54.01 15.29
N LEU A 27 -61.20 54.58 14.53
CA LEU A 27 -60.91 55.49 13.41
C LEU A 27 -60.57 56.90 13.92
N ARG A 28 -59.73 57.65 13.18
CA ARG A 28 -60.04 59.06 12.83
C ARG A 28 -59.28 59.54 11.59
N LEU A 29 -59.94 60.43 10.85
CA LEU A 29 -59.55 60.95 9.53
C LEU A 29 -58.46 62.04 9.63
N ALA A 30 -57.61 62.12 8.61
CA ALA A 30 -57.23 63.38 7.99
C ALA A 30 -57.04 63.15 6.48
N ALA A 31 -57.81 63.84 5.66
CA ALA A 31 -57.73 63.75 4.19
C ALA A 31 -56.95 64.92 3.63
N VAL A 32 -56.08 64.65 2.66
CA VAL A 32 -55.57 65.66 1.71
C VAL A 32 -55.66 65.05 0.32
N GLN A 33 -56.59 65.55 -0.50
CA GLN A 33 -56.62 65.28 -1.94
C GLN A 33 -55.87 66.39 -2.67
N TRP A 34 -55.00 66.00 -3.58
CA TRP A 34 -54.86 66.70 -4.88
C TRP A 34 -54.72 65.65 -5.98
N LEU A 35 -55.46 65.86 -7.07
CA LEU A 35 -55.51 65.00 -8.24
C LEU A 35 -54.55 65.56 -9.31
N ALA A 36 -53.69 64.72 -9.87
CA ALA A 36 -52.99 65.00 -11.12
C ALA A 36 -52.78 63.70 -11.90
N LEU A 37 -53.32 63.63 -13.13
CA LEU A 37 -52.94 62.57 -14.07
C LEU A 37 -51.52 62.83 -14.58
N ALA A 38 -50.68 61.81 -14.57
CA ALA A 38 -49.47 61.76 -15.38
C ALA A 38 -49.20 60.31 -15.83
N PHE A 39 -48.88 60.14 -17.11
CA PHE A 39 -48.45 58.86 -17.69
C PHE A 39 -47.13 58.41 -17.02
N GLY A 40 -47.19 57.41 -16.15
CA GLY A 40 -46.01 56.74 -15.59
C GLY A 40 -45.59 55.58 -16.47
N ALA A 41 -44.55 55.76 -17.28
CA ALA A 41 -44.01 54.66 -18.08
C ALA A 41 -43.49 53.54 -17.16
N VAL A 42 -43.92 52.31 -17.42
CA VAL A 42 -43.27 51.11 -16.86
C VAL A 42 -41.92 50.98 -17.55
N LEU A 43 -40.89 51.62 -16.97
CA LEU A 43 -39.51 51.32 -17.28
C LEU A 43 -39.27 49.86 -16.85
N PRO A 44 -38.95 48.93 -17.78
CA PRO A 44 -38.48 47.62 -17.35
C PRO A 44 -37.16 47.86 -16.61
N LEU A 45 -37.07 47.36 -15.38
CA LEU A 45 -35.78 47.23 -14.70
C LEU A 45 -34.96 46.25 -15.53
N LEU A 46 -34.07 46.76 -16.38
CA LEU A 46 -33.04 45.97 -17.02
C LEU A 46 -32.17 45.38 -15.91
N ALA A 47 -32.24 44.06 -15.74
CA ALA A 47 -31.26 43.34 -14.94
C ALA A 47 -29.85 43.69 -15.45
N PRO A 48 -28.86 43.89 -14.57
CA PRO A 48 -27.53 44.27 -15.00
C PRO A 48 -26.97 43.22 -15.97
N ALA A 49 -26.40 43.72 -17.06
CA ALA A 49 -25.83 42.91 -18.12
C ALA A 49 -24.68 42.04 -17.56
N GLN A 50 -24.94 40.75 -17.32
CA GLN A 50 -24.05 39.89 -16.55
C GLN A 50 -22.92 39.31 -17.42
N THR A 51 -21.68 39.53 -16.98
CA THR A 51 -20.49 38.85 -17.53
C THR A 51 -20.26 37.56 -16.75
N ASN A 52 -20.14 36.44 -17.46
CA ASN A 52 -19.88 35.13 -16.90
C ASN A 52 -18.39 34.78 -16.99
N TYR A 53 -17.85 34.18 -15.93
CA TYR A 53 -16.45 33.76 -15.83
C TYR A 53 -16.42 32.25 -15.54
N VAL A 54 -15.57 31.52 -16.27
CA VAL A 54 -15.38 30.07 -16.14
C VAL A 54 -13.95 29.80 -15.71
N TYR A 55 -13.78 29.03 -14.66
CA TYR A 55 -12.48 28.64 -14.11
C TYR A 55 -12.28 27.13 -14.22
N ASP A 56 -11.02 26.69 -14.31
CA ASP A 56 -10.65 25.27 -14.13
C ASP A 56 -10.44 24.91 -12.65
N ALA A 57 -10.18 23.64 -12.35
CA ALA A 57 -9.93 23.17 -10.97
C ALA A 57 -8.72 23.85 -10.27
N ASN A 58 -7.80 24.45 -11.04
CA ASN A 58 -6.68 25.23 -10.50
C ASN A 58 -7.03 26.71 -10.25
N GLY A 59 -8.30 27.11 -10.43
CA GLY A 59 -8.76 28.49 -10.29
C GLY A 59 -8.27 29.41 -11.41
N ARG A 60 -7.78 28.88 -12.54
CA ARG A 60 -7.35 29.68 -13.69
C ARG A 60 -8.54 30.00 -14.57
N LEU A 61 -8.63 31.23 -15.06
CA LEU A 61 -9.75 31.70 -15.87
C LEU A 61 -9.64 31.12 -17.30
N VAL A 62 -10.52 30.19 -17.67
CA VAL A 62 -10.53 29.53 -19.00
C VAL A 62 -11.53 30.13 -19.99
N GLY A 63 -12.55 30.84 -19.51
CA GLY A 63 -13.54 31.50 -20.36
C GLY A 63 -14.15 32.74 -19.72
N VAL A 64 -14.42 33.77 -20.52
CA VAL A 64 -15.19 34.95 -20.15
C VAL A 64 -16.25 35.20 -21.22
N THR A 65 -17.53 35.16 -20.87
CA THR A 65 -18.61 35.57 -21.76
C THR A 65 -19.15 36.91 -21.33
N SER A 66 -18.99 37.92 -22.19
CA SER A 66 -19.58 39.24 -21.97
C SER A 66 -21.10 39.21 -22.17
N ALA A 67 -21.79 40.23 -21.66
CA ALA A 67 -23.24 40.32 -21.78
C ALA A 67 -23.77 40.52 -23.22
N SER A 68 -22.90 40.76 -24.21
CA SER A 68 -23.26 40.73 -25.64
C SER A 68 -23.22 39.31 -26.24
N GLY A 69 -22.87 38.29 -25.44
CA GLY A 69 -22.65 36.91 -25.86
C GLY A 69 -21.28 36.64 -26.47
N GLN A 70 -20.50 37.68 -26.82
CA GLN A 70 -19.11 37.49 -27.25
C GLN A 70 -18.28 36.97 -26.07
N SER A 71 -17.39 36.00 -26.34
CA SER A 71 -16.49 35.47 -25.32
C SER A 71 -15.02 35.52 -25.70
N VAL A 72 -14.19 35.41 -24.68
CA VAL A 72 -12.76 35.14 -24.80
C VAL A 72 -12.48 33.81 -24.11
N ARG A 73 -11.83 32.88 -24.81
CA ARG A 73 -11.32 31.62 -24.26
C ARG A 73 -9.82 31.73 -24.05
N TYR A 74 -9.34 31.26 -22.91
CA TYR A 74 -7.92 31.17 -22.61
C TYR A 74 -7.48 29.70 -22.61
N VAL A 75 -6.30 29.44 -23.18
CA VAL A 75 -5.69 28.10 -23.21
C VAL A 75 -4.37 28.17 -22.48
N TYR A 76 -4.14 27.20 -21.60
CA TYR A 76 -2.96 27.08 -20.78
C TYR A 76 -2.17 25.82 -21.15
N ASP A 77 -0.87 25.84 -20.93
CA ASP A 77 -0.06 24.62 -20.88
C ASP A 77 -0.15 23.94 -19.50
N ASP A 78 0.46 22.75 -19.38
CA ASP A 78 0.49 21.97 -18.14
C ASP A 78 1.24 22.72 -17.01
N ASN A 79 2.16 23.61 -17.36
CA ASN A 79 2.90 24.48 -16.44
C ASN A 79 2.09 25.72 -15.98
N GLY A 80 0.90 25.95 -16.55
CA GLY A 80 0.03 27.08 -16.19
C GLY A 80 0.32 28.39 -16.91
N ASN A 81 1.17 28.40 -17.94
CA ASN A 81 1.35 29.57 -18.79
C ASN A 81 0.21 29.65 -19.81
N ARG A 82 -0.31 30.86 -20.05
CA ARG A 82 -1.34 31.07 -21.08
C ARG A 82 -0.71 31.08 -22.47
N VAL A 83 -0.93 30.01 -23.23
CA VAL A 83 -0.38 29.80 -24.58
C VAL A 83 -1.28 30.29 -25.71
N ARG A 84 -2.61 30.41 -25.50
CA ARG A 84 -3.53 30.95 -26.52
C ARG A 84 -4.65 31.79 -25.91
N THR A 85 -5.18 32.72 -26.70
CA THR A 85 -6.37 33.51 -26.39
C THR A 85 -7.24 33.57 -27.65
N ASP A 86 -8.42 32.98 -27.60
CA ASP A 86 -9.35 32.90 -28.73
C ASP A 86 -10.55 33.83 -28.47
N THR A 87 -10.83 34.78 -29.37
CA THR A 87 -12.05 35.59 -29.32
C THR A 87 -13.14 34.94 -30.15
N LEU A 88 -14.32 34.74 -29.56
CA LEU A 88 -15.42 33.96 -30.12
C LEU A 88 -16.66 34.86 -30.30
N PRO A 89 -17.28 34.90 -31.49
CA PRO A 89 -18.51 35.64 -31.70
C PRO A 89 -19.68 34.99 -30.94
N ALA A 90 -20.71 35.79 -30.61
CA ALA A 90 -21.86 35.35 -29.82
C ALA A 90 -22.66 34.19 -30.43
N THR A 91 -22.52 33.94 -31.73
CA THR A 91 -23.19 32.86 -32.48
C THR A 91 -22.42 31.55 -32.50
N GLN A 92 -21.17 31.50 -32.02
CA GLN A 92 -20.36 30.29 -32.01
C GLN A 92 -20.72 29.40 -30.82
N LEU A 93 -20.86 28.09 -31.03
CA LEU A 93 -20.92 27.11 -29.95
C LEU A 93 -19.52 26.88 -29.38
N ALA A 94 -19.37 26.97 -28.05
CA ALA A 94 -18.12 26.62 -27.38
C ALA A 94 -18.36 26.06 -25.98
N LEU A 95 -17.56 25.05 -25.61
CA LEU A 95 -17.43 24.54 -24.25
C LEU A 95 -16.11 25.09 -23.67
N PHE A 96 -16.17 25.75 -22.51
CA PHE A 96 -15.00 26.36 -21.86
C PHE A 96 -14.42 25.48 -20.75
N GLY A 97 -15.28 24.84 -19.97
CA GLY A 97 -14.90 23.97 -18.87
C GLY A 97 -16.10 23.23 -18.30
N PHE A 98 -15.83 22.38 -17.31
CA PHE A 98 -16.84 21.60 -16.60
C PHE A 98 -16.40 21.41 -15.14
N SER A 99 -17.37 21.25 -14.24
CA SER A 99 -17.10 20.99 -12.83
C SER A 99 -18.16 20.08 -12.23
N PRO A 100 -17.80 19.04 -11.44
CA PRO A 100 -16.43 18.60 -11.16
C PRO A 100 -15.70 18.07 -12.41
N GLU A 101 -14.36 17.96 -12.35
CA GLU A 101 -13.54 17.44 -13.47
C GLU A 101 -13.50 15.89 -13.54
N HIS A 102 -14.01 15.23 -12.49
CA HIS A 102 -14.13 13.78 -12.36
C HIS A 102 -15.46 13.40 -11.72
N GLY A 103 -15.88 12.13 -11.84
CA GLY A 103 -17.09 11.66 -11.17
C GLY A 103 -17.63 10.32 -11.66
N ALA A 104 -18.25 9.60 -10.71
CA ALA A 104 -18.98 8.36 -10.92
C ALA A 104 -20.15 8.51 -11.91
N PRO A 105 -20.55 7.44 -12.62
CA PRO A 105 -21.84 7.38 -13.30
C PRO A 105 -23.01 7.75 -12.36
N GLY A 106 -23.91 8.59 -12.84
CA GLY A 106 -25.01 9.16 -12.05
C GLY A 106 -24.68 10.45 -11.31
N SER A 107 -23.40 10.88 -11.26
CA SER A 107 -23.04 12.20 -10.72
C SER A 107 -23.48 13.35 -11.63
N THR A 108 -23.70 14.52 -11.07
CA THR A 108 -24.08 15.74 -11.82
C THR A 108 -22.84 16.58 -12.13
N VAL A 109 -22.72 17.02 -13.38
CA VAL A 109 -21.64 17.86 -13.88
C VAL A 109 -22.22 19.14 -14.48
N LEU A 110 -21.67 20.29 -14.11
CA LEU A 110 -21.98 21.59 -14.67
C LEU A 110 -21.03 21.89 -15.85
N LEU A 111 -21.55 21.90 -17.07
CA LEU A 111 -20.84 22.32 -18.28
C LEU A 111 -20.98 23.83 -18.46
N SER A 112 -19.87 24.55 -18.62
CA SER A 112 -19.85 26.02 -18.79
C SER A 112 -19.31 26.41 -20.16
N GLY A 113 -20.02 27.28 -20.88
CA GLY A 113 -19.77 27.57 -22.29
C GLY A 113 -20.54 28.78 -22.85
N GLN A 114 -20.76 28.78 -24.16
CA GLN A 114 -21.64 29.70 -24.88
C GLN A 114 -22.34 29.01 -26.05
N GLY A 115 -23.46 29.58 -26.51
CA GLY A 115 -24.16 29.13 -27.72
C GLY A 115 -24.99 27.85 -27.52
N PHE A 116 -25.19 27.43 -26.28
CA PHE A 116 -26.10 26.33 -25.95
C PHE A 116 -27.56 26.73 -26.19
N SER A 117 -28.43 25.76 -26.44
CA SER A 117 -29.87 26.01 -26.43
C SER A 117 -30.37 26.15 -24.99
N SER A 118 -31.24 27.12 -24.73
CA SER A 118 -31.98 27.22 -23.46
C SER A 118 -33.03 26.11 -23.27
N THR A 119 -33.28 25.29 -24.30
CA THR A 119 -34.13 24.10 -24.21
C THR A 119 -33.26 22.87 -24.00
N ALA A 120 -33.36 22.21 -22.84
CA ALA A 120 -32.50 21.08 -22.47
C ALA A 120 -32.43 19.97 -23.55
N SER A 121 -33.60 19.52 -24.05
CA SER A 121 -33.71 18.48 -25.09
C SER A 121 -33.18 18.88 -26.48
N ALA A 122 -32.80 20.15 -26.70
CA ALA A 122 -32.18 20.63 -27.92
C ALA A 122 -30.63 20.68 -27.85
N ASN A 123 -30.05 20.26 -26.73
CA ASN A 123 -28.61 20.01 -26.58
C ASN A 123 -28.38 18.50 -26.49
N ALA A 124 -27.54 17.94 -27.34
CA ALA A 124 -27.09 16.55 -27.21
C ALA A 124 -25.69 16.53 -26.59
N VAL A 125 -25.59 16.08 -25.34
CA VAL A 125 -24.32 15.96 -24.62
C VAL A 125 -23.83 14.52 -24.64
N ARG A 126 -22.52 14.30 -24.79
CA ARG A 126 -21.89 12.98 -24.75
C ARG A 126 -20.60 13.00 -23.94
N PHE A 127 -20.43 12.05 -23.03
CA PHE A 127 -19.16 11.77 -22.36
C PHE A 127 -18.47 10.63 -23.10
N ASN A 128 -17.31 10.89 -23.69
CA ASN A 128 -16.54 9.95 -24.52
C ASN A 128 -17.40 9.17 -25.55
N GLY A 129 -18.40 9.84 -26.14
CA GLY A 129 -19.33 9.27 -27.11
C GLY A 129 -20.66 8.73 -26.56
N VAL A 130 -20.75 8.43 -25.26
CA VAL A 130 -21.97 7.97 -24.58
C VAL A 130 -22.90 9.14 -24.26
N THR A 131 -24.16 9.07 -24.68
CA THR A 131 -25.15 10.16 -24.49
C THR A 131 -25.47 10.38 -23.01
N ALA A 132 -25.49 11.65 -22.58
CA ALA A 132 -25.88 12.09 -21.24
C ALA A 132 -27.24 12.79 -21.23
N ASP A 133 -27.95 12.65 -20.12
CA ASP A 133 -29.18 13.39 -19.84
C ASP A 133 -28.85 14.84 -19.45
N VAL A 134 -29.55 15.79 -20.08
CA VAL A 134 -29.46 17.22 -19.77
C VAL A 134 -30.58 17.59 -18.80
N LEU A 135 -30.22 17.88 -17.56
CA LEU A 135 -31.12 18.19 -16.45
C LEU A 135 -31.66 19.62 -16.54
N SER A 136 -30.78 20.57 -16.82
CA SER A 136 -31.13 21.99 -16.98
C SER A 136 -30.25 22.62 -18.06
N ALA A 137 -30.76 23.70 -18.67
CA ALA A 137 -30.06 24.37 -19.76
C ALA A 137 -30.29 25.88 -19.77
N THR A 138 -29.20 26.61 -19.99
CA THR A 138 -29.17 28.04 -20.31
C THR A 138 -28.24 28.23 -21.52
N VAL A 139 -28.19 29.44 -22.08
CA VAL A 139 -27.27 29.76 -23.19
C VAL A 139 -25.78 29.65 -22.86
N ASN A 140 -25.43 29.58 -21.57
CA ASN A 140 -24.05 29.58 -21.06
C ASN A 140 -23.70 28.37 -20.17
N ALA A 141 -24.69 27.59 -19.72
CA ALA A 141 -24.48 26.48 -18.81
C ALA A 141 -25.49 25.34 -19.06
N LEU A 142 -25.02 24.09 -18.95
CA LEU A 142 -25.84 22.88 -18.92
C LEU A 142 -25.52 22.09 -17.66
N GLU A 143 -26.53 21.64 -16.91
CA GLU A 143 -26.35 20.60 -15.89
C GLU A 143 -26.67 19.26 -16.52
N VAL A 144 -25.77 18.28 -16.38
CA VAL A 144 -25.89 16.96 -16.99
C VAL A 144 -25.57 15.84 -16.01
N THR A 145 -26.08 14.64 -16.28
CA THR A 145 -25.74 13.45 -15.51
C THR A 145 -24.68 12.61 -16.23
N VAL A 146 -23.64 12.16 -15.53
CA VAL A 146 -22.63 11.23 -16.10
C VAL A 146 -23.33 9.91 -16.47
N PRO A 147 -23.25 9.43 -17.72
CA PRO A 147 -23.95 8.21 -18.14
C PRO A 147 -23.36 6.93 -17.53
N ALA A 148 -24.19 5.90 -17.40
CA ALA A 148 -23.73 4.53 -17.14
C ALA A 148 -22.84 4.01 -18.28
N ASN A 149 -21.83 3.21 -17.95
CA ASN A 149 -20.85 2.62 -18.88
C ASN A 149 -20.00 3.65 -19.65
N THR A 150 -19.90 4.88 -19.16
CA THR A 150 -18.97 5.89 -19.66
C THR A 150 -17.53 5.53 -19.27
N THR A 151 -16.58 5.80 -20.15
CA THR A 151 -15.13 5.75 -19.87
C THR A 151 -14.53 7.15 -19.90
N SER A 152 -13.44 7.37 -19.18
CA SER A 152 -12.72 8.65 -19.15
C SER A 152 -12.36 9.14 -20.56
N GLY A 153 -12.61 10.42 -20.83
CA GLY A 153 -12.46 10.99 -22.16
C GLY A 153 -13.15 12.34 -22.31
N PRO A 154 -13.09 12.98 -23.49
CA PRO A 154 -13.64 14.31 -23.69
C PRO A 154 -15.18 14.32 -23.60
N ILE A 155 -15.74 15.43 -23.12
CA ILE A 155 -17.16 15.72 -23.23
C ILE A 155 -17.40 16.49 -24.53
N SER A 156 -18.42 16.10 -25.30
CA SER A 156 -18.92 16.90 -26.43
C SER A 156 -20.36 17.35 -26.22
N VAL A 157 -20.66 18.54 -26.74
CA VAL A 157 -21.98 19.17 -26.71
C VAL A 157 -22.34 19.55 -28.14
N THR A 158 -23.46 19.04 -28.64
CA THR A 158 -24.03 19.42 -29.93
C THR A 158 -25.28 20.28 -29.73
N ALA A 159 -25.29 21.48 -30.32
CA ALA A 159 -26.43 22.39 -30.33
C ALA A 159 -26.56 23.03 -31.72
N GLY A 160 -27.79 23.15 -32.23
CA GLY A 160 -28.04 23.73 -33.56
C GLY A 160 -27.35 23.00 -34.73
N GLY A 161 -26.98 21.73 -34.56
CA GLY A 161 -26.22 20.93 -35.55
C GLY A 161 -24.70 21.15 -35.54
N VAL A 162 -24.18 22.04 -34.68
CA VAL A 162 -22.74 22.25 -34.47
C VAL A 162 -22.31 21.53 -33.20
N THR A 163 -21.07 21.03 -33.14
CA THR A 163 -20.50 20.35 -31.96
C THR A 163 -19.29 21.09 -31.42
N ALA A 164 -19.23 21.27 -30.10
CA ALA A 164 -18.04 21.66 -29.37
C ALA A 164 -17.57 20.52 -28.45
N THR A 165 -16.28 20.45 -28.19
CA THR A 165 -15.64 19.40 -27.38
C THR A 165 -14.76 20.03 -26.31
N SER A 166 -14.66 19.41 -25.13
CA SER A 166 -13.78 19.85 -24.06
C SER A 166 -12.30 19.73 -24.45
N GLN A 167 -11.45 20.55 -23.82
CA GLN A 167 -9.99 20.49 -24.03
C GLN A 167 -9.35 19.42 -23.15
N THR A 168 -9.80 19.31 -21.90
CA THR A 168 -9.44 18.26 -20.95
C THR A 168 -10.45 17.11 -21.01
N PRO A 169 -10.05 15.86 -20.74
CA PRO A 169 -10.98 14.75 -20.55
C PRO A 169 -11.70 14.90 -19.20
N PHE A 170 -12.95 14.43 -19.14
CA PHE A 170 -13.58 14.08 -17.87
C PHE A 170 -13.04 12.74 -17.39
N VAL A 171 -12.69 12.64 -16.11
CA VAL A 171 -12.19 11.40 -15.51
C VAL A 171 -13.36 10.66 -14.85
N VAL A 172 -13.75 9.51 -15.41
CA VAL A 172 -14.69 8.62 -14.72
C VAL A 172 -13.92 7.91 -13.61
N ASP A 173 -14.42 8.04 -12.38
CA ASP A 173 -13.87 7.44 -11.18
C ASP A 173 -14.93 6.64 -10.40
N GLY A 174 -14.47 5.96 -9.34
CA GLY A 174 -15.23 5.37 -8.25
C GLY A 174 -16.70 4.96 -8.47
N THR A 175 -16.95 3.66 -8.54
CA THR A 175 -18.26 3.07 -8.17
C THR A 175 -18.57 3.17 -6.66
N GLY A 176 -17.68 3.78 -5.87
CA GLY A 176 -17.67 3.74 -4.41
C GLY A 176 -17.20 2.39 -3.84
N LEU A 177 -16.63 1.52 -4.67
CA LEU A 177 -16.13 0.20 -4.29
C LEU A 177 -14.62 0.22 -4.02
N PRO A 178 -14.12 -0.66 -3.12
CA PRO A 178 -12.69 -0.82 -2.92
C PRO A 178 -12.02 -1.39 -4.20
N PRO A 179 -10.71 -1.11 -4.39
CA PRO A 179 -9.96 -1.65 -5.52
C PRO A 179 -9.90 -3.19 -5.49
N THR A 180 -9.69 -3.80 -6.64
CA THR A 180 -9.31 -5.22 -6.76
C THR A 180 -8.03 -5.37 -7.56
N LEU A 181 -7.25 -6.42 -7.32
CA LEU A 181 -6.04 -6.74 -8.08
C LEU A 181 -6.15 -8.17 -8.63
N ALA A 182 -6.23 -8.28 -9.95
CA ALA A 182 -6.36 -9.53 -10.67
C ALA A 182 -5.02 -10.17 -11.01
N SER A 183 -4.03 -9.38 -11.49
CA SER A 183 -2.69 -9.89 -11.77
C SER A 183 -1.59 -8.82 -11.74
N VAL A 184 -0.35 -9.31 -11.62
CA VAL A 184 0.91 -8.56 -11.65
C VAL A 184 1.77 -9.16 -12.77
N SER A 185 2.32 -8.33 -13.66
CA SER A 185 3.18 -8.80 -14.75
C SER A 185 4.30 -7.80 -15.09
N PRO A 186 5.57 -8.24 -15.23
CA PRO A 186 6.08 -9.57 -14.87
C PRO A 186 6.07 -9.81 -13.34
N LEU A 187 6.29 -11.06 -12.91
CA LEU A 187 6.47 -11.43 -11.49
C LEU A 187 7.94 -11.42 -11.03
N LEU A 188 8.87 -11.09 -11.92
CA LEU A 188 10.30 -11.01 -11.66
C LEU A 188 10.88 -9.82 -12.42
N GLY A 189 11.72 -9.00 -11.78
CA GLY A 189 12.33 -7.86 -12.45
C GLY A 189 13.44 -7.16 -11.66
N ALA A 190 14.35 -6.52 -12.39
CA ALA A 190 15.41 -5.69 -11.84
C ALA A 190 14.95 -4.23 -11.68
N ALA A 191 15.81 -3.37 -11.12
CA ALA A 191 15.60 -1.93 -11.13
C ALA A 191 15.30 -1.42 -12.55
N GLY A 192 14.24 -0.63 -12.69
CA GLY A 192 13.79 -0.11 -13.98
C GLY A 192 12.95 -1.06 -14.84
N THR A 193 12.74 -2.32 -14.45
CA THR A 193 11.71 -3.17 -15.09
C THR A 193 10.35 -2.49 -14.99
N VAL A 194 9.61 -2.41 -16.09
CA VAL A 194 8.23 -1.91 -16.09
C VAL A 194 7.30 -3.03 -15.65
N VAL A 195 6.55 -2.79 -14.58
CA VAL A 195 5.51 -3.68 -14.06
C VAL A 195 4.15 -3.08 -14.34
N THR A 196 3.22 -3.95 -14.73
CA THR A 196 1.80 -3.64 -14.89
C THR A 196 0.99 -4.42 -13.86
N LEU A 197 0.21 -3.70 -13.05
CA LEU A 197 -0.86 -4.24 -12.24
C LEU A 197 -2.16 -4.16 -13.04
N THR A 198 -2.99 -5.18 -12.93
CA THR A 198 -4.33 -5.24 -13.54
C THR A 198 -5.37 -5.53 -12.48
N GLY A 199 -6.57 -4.97 -12.62
CA GLY A 199 -7.60 -5.01 -11.60
C GLY A 199 -8.85 -4.26 -12.01
N GLU A 200 -9.62 -3.83 -11.01
CA GLU A 200 -10.82 -3.00 -11.16
C GLU A 200 -10.85 -1.94 -10.04
N HIS A 201 -11.52 -0.81 -10.30
CA HIS A 201 -11.69 0.28 -9.32
C HIS A 201 -10.35 0.85 -8.82
N LEU A 202 -9.35 0.89 -9.72
CA LEU A 202 -7.99 1.37 -9.43
C LEU A 202 -7.87 2.91 -9.41
N ASP A 203 -9.00 3.61 -9.58
CA ASP A 203 -9.16 5.07 -9.45
C ASP A 203 -8.12 5.90 -10.24
N PRO A 204 -8.46 6.33 -11.47
CA PRO A 204 -7.56 7.11 -12.34
C PRO A 204 -7.35 8.57 -11.92
N VAL A 205 -7.94 9.05 -10.81
CA VAL A 205 -7.78 10.45 -10.39
C VAL A 205 -6.32 10.72 -9.95
N PRO A 206 -5.64 11.71 -10.54
CA PRO A 206 -4.25 12.01 -10.21
C PRO A 206 -4.04 12.29 -8.72
N GLY A 207 -3.16 11.51 -8.08
CA GLY A 207 -2.82 11.63 -6.66
C GLY A 207 -3.82 10.96 -5.68
N ALA A 208 -4.95 10.44 -6.16
CA ALA A 208 -5.89 9.68 -5.31
C ALA A 208 -5.39 8.25 -5.03
N THR A 209 -4.74 7.64 -6.03
CA THR A 209 -4.23 6.27 -5.96
C THR A 209 -2.73 6.23 -5.64
N THR A 210 -2.37 5.41 -4.64
CA THR A 210 -0.98 5.14 -4.26
C THR A 210 -0.68 3.65 -4.35
N VAL A 211 0.58 3.32 -4.64
CA VAL A 211 1.04 1.93 -4.78
C VAL A 211 2.30 1.73 -3.95
N THR A 212 2.38 0.61 -3.23
CA THR A 212 3.59 0.18 -2.54
C THR A 212 3.98 -1.23 -2.94
N LEU A 213 5.27 -1.54 -2.89
CA LEU A 213 5.84 -2.88 -2.94
C LEU A 213 6.47 -3.17 -1.58
N ASN A 214 5.94 -4.15 -0.84
CA ASN A 214 6.44 -4.51 0.50
C ASN A 214 6.52 -3.29 1.46
N GLY A 215 5.58 -2.35 1.34
CA GLY A 215 5.55 -1.09 2.11
C GLY A 215 6.39 0.06 1.54
N VAL A 216 7.26 -0.17 0.56
CA VAL A 216 8.01 0.88 -0.14
C VAL A 216 7.16 1.49 -1.26
N ALA A 217 6.96 2.80 -1.24
CA ALA A 217 6.18 3.49 -2.28
C ALA A 217 6.84 3.37 -3.67
N VAL A 218 6.04 3.06 -4.68
CA VAL A 218 6.40 3.16 -6.10
C VAL A 218 5.60 4.29 -6.74
N VAL A 219 6.11 4.89 -7.82
CA VAL A 219 5.45 6.01 -8.51
C VAL A 219 4.80 5.49 -9.80
N PRO A 220 3.46 5.44 -9.89
CA PRO A 220 2.75 5.16 -11.13
C PRO A 220 3.18 6.08 -12.27
N THR A 221 3.52 5.48 -13.41
CA THR A 221 3.69 6.17 -14.70
C THR A 221 2.35 6.35 -15.41
N THR A 222 1.45 5.37 -15.29
CA THR A 222 0.06 5.46 -15.77
C THR A 222 -0.90 4.83 -14.79
N ILE A 223 -2.09 5.41 -14.65
CA ILE A 223 -3.22 4.86 -13.89
C ILE A 223 -4.45 4.93 -14.79
N THR A 224 -5.17 3.83 -14.89
CA THR A 224 -6.54 3.73 -15.43
C THR A 224 -7.38 2.96 -14.40
N ASP A 225 -8.70 2.92 -14.53
CA ASP A 225 -9.54 2.18 -13.57
C ASP A 225 -9.25 0.66 -13.52
N THR A 226 -8.58 0.10 -14.54
CA THR A 226 -8.28 -1.33 -14.63
C THR A 226 -6.80 -1.69 -14.75
N THR A 227 -5.91 -0.70 -14.94
CA THR A 227 -4.45 -0.93 -15.05
C THR A 227 -3.63 0.17 -14.39
N ILE A 228 -2.57 -0.22 -13.69
CA ILE A 228 -1.51 0.69 -13.21
C ILE A 228 -0.18 0.20 -13.78
N SER A 229 0.64 1.10 -14.32
CA SER A 229 2.01 0.76 -14.73
C SER A 229 3.04 1.67 -14.07
N PHE A 230 4.22 1.13 -13.75
CA PHE A 230 5.37 1.87 -13.20
C PHE A 230 6.68 1.17 -13.53
N ALA A 231 7.77 1.94 -13.56
CA ALA A 231 9.11 1.39 -13.47
C ALA A 231 9.44 1.08 -12.00
N ILE A 232 10.03 -0.09 -11.78
CA ILE A 232 10.55 -0.51 -10.48
C ILE A 232 11.68 0.44 -10.02
N PRO A 233 11.70 0.91 -8.74
CA PRO A 233 12.75 1.78 -8.21
C PRO A 233 14.17 1.18 -8.24
N LYS A 234 15.18 1.95 -7.80
CA LYS A 234 16.56 1.44 -7.67
C LYS A 234 16.82 0.60 -6.42
N THR A 235 15.99 0.71 -5.40
CA THR A 235 16.16 0.02 -4.12
C THR A 235 14.79 -0.34 -3.58
N PHE A 236 14.50 -1.64 -3.53
CA PHE A 236 13.20 -2.25 -3.31
C PHE A 236 13.44 -3.74 -2.96
N GLY A 237 12.65 -4.30 -2.05
CA GLY A 237 12.69 -5.74 -1.71
C GLY A 237 11.56 -6.52 -2.37
N SER A 238 11.68 -7.85 -2.42
CA SER A 238 10.65 -8.75 -2.95
C SER A 238 9.43 -8.80 -2.04
N GLY A 239 8.25 -9.06 -2.61
CA GLY A 239 7.01 -9.15 -1.86
C GLY A 239 5.80 -8.70 -2.66
N ARG A 240 4.70 -8.37 -1.97
CA ARG A 240 3.42 -8.06 -2.61
C ARG A 240 3.28 -6.58 -2.90
N PHE A 241 2.62 -6.29 -4.03
CA PHE A 241 2.08 -4.96 -4.28
C PHE A 241 0.82 -4.72 -3.46
N GLN A 242 0.68 -3.51 -2.91
CA GLN A 242 -0.56 -3.00 -2.37
C GLN A 242 -0.94 -1.72 -3.11
N VAL A 243 -2.19 -1.62 -3.56
CA VAL A 243 -2.81 -0.40 -4.10
C VAL A 243 -3.78 0.15 -3.05
N THR A 244 -3.70 1.45 -2.80
CA THR A 244 -4.65 2.20 -1.94
C THR A 244 -5.33 3.27 -2.78
N THR A 245 -6.66 3.30 -2.74
CA THR A 245 -7.50 4.38 -3.30
C THR A 245 -8.30 5.02 -2.16
N PRO A 246 -9.03 6.12 -2.38
CA PRO A 246 -9.92 6.71 -1.36
C PRO A 246 -11.02 5.75 -0.87
N TYR A 247 -11.30 4.67 -1.62
CA TYR A 247 -12.37 3.71 -1.37
C TYR A 247 -11.90 2.40 -0.71
N GLY A 248 -10.59 2.18 -0.57
CA GLY A 248 -10.04 1.01 0.13
C GLY A 248 -8.63 0.61 -0.29
N GLN A 249 -8.27 -0.63 0.04
CA GLN A 249 -6.97 -1.23 -0.30
C GLN A 249 -7.12 -2.61 -0.93
N ALA A 250 -6.23 -2.93 -1.86
CA ALA A 250 -6.07 -4.25 -2.45
C ALA A 250 -4.59 -4.67 -2.37
N THR A 251 -4.35 -5.91 -1.96
CA THR A 251 -3.02 -6.53 -1.98
C THR A 251 -2.99 -7.62 -3.05
N ALA A 252 -1.95 -7.63 -3.88
CA ALA A 252 -1.78 -8.65 -4.92
C ALA A 252 -1.66 -10.05 -4.31
N ALA A 253 -2.24 -11.05 -4.97
CA ALA A 253 -2.16 -12.45 -4.52
C ALA A 253 -0.75 -13.05 -4.66
N SER A 254 -0.04 -12.65 -5.73
CA SER A 254 1.32 -13.08 -6.05
C SER A 254 2.36 -12.12 -5.51
N ASP A 255 3.49 -12.67 -5.09
CA ASP A 255 4.71 -11.91 -4.79
C ASP A 255 5.41 -11.51 -6.10
N PHE A 256 5.90 -10.27 -6.15
CA PHE A 256 6.86 -9.81 -7.14
C PHE A 256 8.27 -10.00 -6.59
N MET A 257 9.12 -10.62 -7.39
CA MET A 257 10.49 -10.96 -7.03
C MET A 257 11.44 -9.96 -7.66
N THR A 258 12.34 -9.44 -6.85
CA THR A 258 13.36 -8.47 -7.25
C THR A 258 14.58 -9.21 -7.74
N ILE A 259 15.28 -8.66 -8.72
CA ILE A 259 16.63 -9.12 -9.08
C ILE A 259 17.63 -8.18 -8.38
N PRO A 260 18.31 -8.62 -7.30
CA PRO A 260 19.40 -7.88 -6.67
C PRO A 260 20.46 -7.45 -7.68
N ALA A 261 21.01 -6.24 -7.50
CA ALA A 261 21.92 -5.61 -8.46
C ALA A 261 23.28 -6.34 -8.60
N ASP A 262 23.63 -7.22 -7.66
CA ASP A 262 24.82 -8.07 -7.68
C ASP A 262 24.66 -9.33 -8.56
N TYR A 263 23.45 -9.65 -9.02
CA TYR A 263 23.22 -10.76 -9.94
C TYR A 263 23.85 -10.45 -11.30
N LYS A 264 24.82 -11.28 -11.69
CA LYS A 264 25.39 -11.30 -13.04
C LYS A 264 24.28 -11.65 -14.03
N ASN A 265 24.23 -10.96 -15.18
CA ASN A 265 23.16 -11.01 -16.19
C ASN A 265 22.90 -12.39 -16.86
N ASN A 266 23.49 -13.48 -16.36
CA ASN A 266 23.40 -14.83 -16.90
C ASN A 266 22.78 -15.84 -15.91
N TYR A 267 22.29 -15.40 -14.75
CA TYR A 267 21.66 -16.29 -13.77
C TYR A 267 20.24 -16.71 -14.19
N ALA A 268 19.94 -18.01 -14.17
CA ALA A 268 18.58 -18.52 -14.32
C ALA A 268 17.88 -18.53 -12.96
N ILE A 269 16.97 -17.58 -12.75
CA ILE A 269 16.32 -17.36 -11.45
C ILE A 269 15.00 -18.13 -11.41
N THR A 270 14.81 -18.95 -10.38
CA THR A 270 13.51 -19.49 -10.00
C THR A 270 13.12 -18.99 -8.62
N SER A 271 11.83 -18.79 -8.38
CA SER A 271 11.32 -18.23 -7.13
C SER A 271 10.23 -19.07 -6.50
N SER A 272 10.00 -18.89 -5.20
CA SER A 272 8.82 -19.39 -4.47
C SER A 272 8.73 -18.76 -3.09
N ARG A 273 7.59 -18.89 -2.42
CA ARG A 273 7.43 -18.47 -1.02
C ARG A 273 7.75 -19.61 -0.05
N LEU A 274 8.51 -19.31 1.00
CA LEU A 274 8.65 -20.13 2.20
C LEU A 274 7.71 -19.60 3.31
N VAL A 275 7.36 -20.50 4.23
CA VAL A 275 6.65 -20.16 5.47
C VAL A 275 7.54 -20.59 6.63
N VAL A 276 7.79 -19.70 7.58
CA VAL A 276 8.58 -20.02 8.78
C VAL A 276 7.79 -21.00 9.66
N GLY A 277 8.39 -22.15 10.00
CA GLY A 277 7.72 -23.31 10.59
C GLY A 277 6.87 -24.12 9.61
N GLY A 278 7.02 -23.87 8.30
CA GLY A 278 6.27 -24.54 7.23
C GLY A 278 6.96 -25.76 6.63
N VAL A 279 6.37 -26.28 5.55
CA VAL A 279 6.91 -27.42 4.79
C VAL A 279 8.14 -27.01 3.99
N ALA A 280 9.17 -27.86 3.95
CA ALA A 280 10.39 -27.62 3.20
C ALA A 280 10.15 -27.55 1.68
N ALA A 281 10.69 -26.53 1.02
CA ALA A 281 10.57 -26.31 -0.43
C ALA A 281 11.82 -26.76 -1.19
N PRO A 282 11.69 -27.22 -2.45
CA PRO A 282 12.82 -27.69 -3.24
C PRO A 282 13.71 -26.56 -3.77
N VAL A 283 15.01 -26.81 -3.76
CA VAL A 283 16.07 -26.10 -4.47
C VAL A 283 16.58 -27.03 -5.57
N THR A 284 16.47 -26.60 -6.83
CA THR A 284 16.92 -27.36 -8.00
C THR A 284 17.80 -26.48 -8.87
N ALA A 285 19.01 -26.96 -9.17
CA ALA A 285 19.97 -26.33 -10.08
C ALA A 285 20.56 -27.38 -11.02
N ALA A 286 20.64 -27.07 -12.31
CA ALA A 286 21.40 -27.80 -13.31
C ALA A 286 22.86 -27.30 -13.39
N SER A 287 23.14 -26.08 -12.95
CA SER A 287 24.45 -25.43 -13.00
C SER A 287 24.65 -24.45 -11.84
N SER A 288 25.91 -23.99 -11.64
CA SER A 288 26.24 -22.89 -10.73
C SER A 288 25.76 -21.50 -11.21
N SER A 289 25.07 -21.44 -12.37
CA SER A 289 24.37 -20.26 -12.87
C SER A 289 22.86 -20.32 -12.60
N ASP A 290 22.36 -21.30 -11.85
CA ASP A 290 20.95 -21.35 -11.47
C ASP A 290 20.80 -20.86 -10.03
N VAL A 291 19.81 -19.99 -9.80
CA VAL A 291 19.60 -19.30 -8.53
C VAL A 291 18.18 -19.57 -8.05
N LYS A 292 18.05 -19.89 -6.76
CA LYS A 292 16.75 -20.04 -6.11
C LYS A 292 16.52 -18.89 -5.14
N GLU A 293 15.52 -18.08 -5.44
CA GLU A 293 15.07 -17.00 -4.57
C GLU A 293 13.85 -17.46 -3.76
N PHE A 294 13.83 -17.14 -2.48
CA PHE A 294 12.69 -17.36 -1.60
C PHE A 294 12.25 -16.05 -0.96
N VAL A 295 10.94 -15.83 -0.92
CA VAL A 295 10.34 -14.83 -0.02
C VAL A 295 9.75 -15.50 1.21
N PHE A 296 9.84 -14.86 2.36
CA PHE A 296 9.14 -15.27 3.58
C PHE A 296 8.75 -14.05 4.41
N ASP A 297 7.62 -14.13 5.12
CA ASP A 297 7.21 -13.05 6.03
C ASP A 297 7.82 -13.28 7.39
N ALA A 298 8.33 -12.22 8.01
CA ALA A 298 8.83 -12.25 9.37
C ALA A 298 8.42 -10.99 10.15
N VAL A 299 8.56 -11.07 11.48
CA VAL A 299 8.27 -9.99 12.41
C VAL A 299 9.59 -9.42 12.91
N ALA A 300 9.63 -8.11 13.17
CA ALA A 300 10.75 -7.43 13.80
C ALA A 300 11.21 -8.15 15.09
N ASP A 301 12.50 -8.03 15.38
CA ASP A 301 13.17 -8.55 16.56
C ASP A 301 13.15 -10.09 16.72
N THR A 302 12.86 -10.83 15.65
CA THR A 302 12.88 -12.31 15.63
C THR A 302 14.15 -12.86 14.98
N TRP A 303 14.41 -14.14 15.19
CA TRP A 303 15.49 -14.89 14.53
C TRP A 303 14.92 -16.10 13.79
N VAL A 304 15.58 -16.47 12.70
CA VAL A 304 15.25 -17.62 11.88
C VAL A 304 16.51 -18.41 11.52
N THR A 305 16.33 -19.71 11.38
CA THR A 305 17.33 -20.66 10.88
C THR A 305 16.79 -21.33 9.63
N LEU A 306 17.65 -21.58 8.64
CA LEU A 306 17.35 -22.47 7.52
C LEU A 306 17.95 -23.84 7.81
N GLN A 307 17.15 -24.90 7.64
CA GLN A 307 17.64 -26.28 7.54
C GLN A 307 17.59 -26.76 6.09
N ALA A 308 18.67 -27.36 5.60
CA ALA A 308 18.76 -27.95 4.27
C ALA A 308 18.74 -29.49 4.31
N VAL A 309 17.68 -30.11 3.81
CA VAL A 309 17.50 -31.57 3.84
C VAL A 309 17.96 -32.19 2.52
N GLY A 310 18.83 -33.20 2.61
CA GLY A 310 19.35 -33.93 1.43
C GLY A 310 20.40 -33.18 0.62
N ILE A 311 20.99 -32.12 1.18
CA ILE A 311 22.09 -31.39 0.55
C ILE A 311 23.38 -32.24 0.48
N VAL A 312 24.01 -32.31 -0.69
CA VAL A 312 25.24 -33.08 -0.95
C VAL A 312 26.44 -32.18 -1.24
N ASN A 313 26.21 -31.09 -1.98
CA ASN A 313 27.22 -30.10 -2.34
C ASN A 313 27.10 -28.84 -1.46
N THR A 314 28.00 -27.88 -1.61
CA THR A 314 27.86 -26.56 -0.95
C THR A 314 26.87 -25.67 -1.70
N ALA A 315 26.08 -24.89 -0.97
CA ALA A 315 25.36 -23.73 -1.50
C ALA A 315 25.65 -22.50 -0.64
N SER A 316 25.75 -21.32 -1.25
CA SER A 316 25.84 -20.05 -0.51
C SER A 316 24.49 -19.37 -0.40
N LEU A 317 24.32 -18.59 0.67
CA LEU A 317 23.07 -17.97 1.08
C LEU A 317 23.29 -16.47 1.31
N GLN A 318 22.38 -15.63 0.81
CA GLN A 318 22.33 -14.21 1.18
C GLN A 318 20.90 -13.84 1.56
N LEU A 319 20.75 -13.24 2.73
CA LEU A 319 19.51 -12.64 3.18
C LEU A 319 19.49 -11.15 2.82
N TYR A 320 18.32 -10.65 2.42
CA TYR A 320 18.03 -9.24 2.20
C TYR A 320 16.80 -8.84 3.01
N ASP A 321 16.82 -7.62 3.56
CA ASP A 321 15.72 -7.03 4.31
C ASP A 321 14.52 -6.65 3.41
N PRO A 322 13.36 -6.31 3.99
CA PRO A 322 12.17 -5.91 3.23
C PRO A 322 12.33 -4.73 2.27
N ARG A 323 13.41 -3.95 2.38
CA ARG A 323 13.73 -2.81 1.52
C ARG A 323 14.72 -3.17 0.40
N GLY A 324 15.20 -4.42 0.37
CA GLY A 324 16.17 -4.92 -0.60
C GLY A 324 17.63 -4.70 -0.22
N PHE A 325 17.94 -4.39 1.04
CA PHE A 325 19.33 -4.29 1.51
C PHE A 325 19.84 -5.63 2.03
N VAL A 326 21.07 -5.98 1.67
CA VAL A 326 21.82 -7.11 2.22
C VAL A 326 21.80 -7.07 3.76
N LEU A 327 21.36 -8.16 4.38
CA LEU A 327 21.29 -8.34 5.83
C LEU A 327 22.27 -9.44 6.26
N GLY A 328 23.36 -9.02 6.93
CA GLY A 328 24.42 -9.92 7.38
C GLY A 328 25.36 -10.37 6.26
N GLU A 329 26.38 -11.13 6.65
CA GLU A 329 27.35 -11.70 5.72
C GLU A 329 26.77 -12.90 4.94
N GLN A 330 27.43 -13.26 3.84
CA GLN A 330 27.07 -14.42 3.03
C GLN A 330 27.35 -15.72 3.82
N LEU A 331 26.32 -16.55 4.00
CA LEU A 331 26.42 -17.82 4.72
C LEU A 331 26.61 -18.99 3.74
N PHE A 332 26.98 -20.16 4.26
CA PHE A 332 27.18 -21.38 3.47
C PHE A 332 26.57 -22.58 4.18
N ILE A 333 25.89 -23.43 3.39
CA ILE A 333 25.39 -24.74 3.81
C ILE A 333 26.04 -25.85 3.00
N SER A 334 26.21 -27.01 3.60
CA SER A 334 26.79 -28.21 2.97
C SER A 334 26.23 -29.48 3.60
N GLN A 335 26.59 -30.66 3.09
CA GLN A 335 26.21 -31.95 3.69
C GLN A 335 26.64 -32.09 5.16
N SER A 336 27.78 -31.51 5.55
CA SER A 336 28.28 -31.56 6.95
C SER A 336 27.81 -30.38 7.81
N ARG A 337 27.20 -29.36 7.20
CA ARG A 337 26.65 -28.16 7.86
C ARG A 337 25.37 -27.72 7.12
N PRO A 338 24.27 -28.50 7.19
CA PRO A 338 23.01 -28.19 6.50
C PRO A 338 22.26 -26.98 7.06
N SER A 339 22.68 -26.43 8.19
CA SER A 339 22.00 -25.36 8.92
C SER A 339 22.63 -23.99 8.74
N ALA A 340 21.81 -22.94 8.61
CA ALA A 340 22.28 -21.56 8.57
C ALA A 340 21.44 -20.65 9.48
N HIS A 341 22.09 -20.10 10.50
CA HIS A 341 21.51 -19.19 11.49
C HIS A 341 21.67 -17.74 11.03
N PHE A 342 20.57 -17.07 10.69
CA PHE A 342 20.62 -15.67 10.20
C PHE A 342 20.76 -14.65 11.35
N LEU A 343 21.10 -13.39 11.05
CA LEU A 343 21.06 -12.33 12.06
C LEU A 343 19.62 -12.03 12.51
N GLN A 344 19.49 -11.26 13.60
CA GLN A 344 18.18 -10.77 14.05
C GLN A 344 17.51 -9.97 12.91
N LEU A 345 16.22 -10.20 12.72
CA LEU A 345 15.43 -9.57 11.66
C LEU A 345 14.97 -8.17 12.13
N PRO A 346 15.49 -7.07 11.55
CA PRO A 346 15.33 -5.72 12.12
C PRO A 346 13.95 -5.09 11.91
N MET A 347 13.04 -5.71 11.14
CA MET A 347 11.72 -5.13 10.86
C MET A 347 10.70 -6.20 10.46
N THR A 348 9.42 -5.86 10.57
CA THR A 348 8.32 -6.71 10.07
C THR A 348 8.15 -6.48 8.57
N GLY A 349 8.09 -7.56 7.78
CA GLY A 349 7.87 -7.48 6.33
C GLY A 349 8.25 -8.77 5.60
N THR A 350 8.20 -8.72 4.27
CA THR A 350 8.67 -9.83 3.41
C THR A 350 10.18 -9.76 3.26
N TYR A 351 10.91 -10.78 3.67
CA TYR A 351 12.35 -10.92 3.48
C TYR A 351 12.66 -11.70 2.21
N THR A 352 13.82 -11.44 1.59
CA THR A 352 14.31 -12.20 0.43
C THR A 352 15.54 -13.02 0.82
N LEU A 353 15.45 -14.34 0.69
CA LEU A 353 16.58 -15.25 0.83
C LEU A 353 17.00 -15.75 -0.56
N VAL A 354 18.27 -15.59 -0.90
CA VAL A 354 18.85 -16.07 -2.15
C VAL A 354 19.76 -17.26 -1.88
N VAL A 355 19.62 -18.31 -2.68
CA VAL A 355 20.41 -19.55 -2.61
C VAL A 355 21.12 -19.78 -3.94
N TRP A 356 22.45 -19.87 -3.89
CA TRP A 356 23.30 -20.24 -5.04
C TRP A 356 23.98 -21.59 -4.78
N PRO A 357 23.46 -22.69 -5.36
CA PRO A 357 24.17 -23.97 -5.36
C PRO A 357 25.49 -23.87 -6.14
N MET A 358 26.58 -24.42 -5.60
CA MET A 358 27.91 -24.38 -6.23
C MET A 358 28.08 -25.45 -7.32
N GLY A 359 27.06 -25.65 -8.15
CA GLY A 359 26.99 -26.67 -9.19
C GLY A 359 25.57 -27.23 -9.34
N ALA A 360 25.43 -28.36 -10.04
CA ALA A 360 24.17 -29.08 -10.09
C ALA A 360 23.76 -29.56 -8.68
N ALA A 361 22.49 -29.37 -8.32
CA ALA A 361 21.98 -29.66 -6.98
C ALA A 361 20.47 -29.96 -6.98
N GLY A 362 20.06 -30.84 -6.07
CA GLY A 362 18.67 -31.09 -5.71
C GLY A 362 18.60 -31.37 -4.21
N PHE A 363 18.00 -30.46 -3.46
CA PHE A 363 17.80 -30.57 -2.01
C PHE A 363 16.58 -29.76 -1.59
N ASN A 364 16.09 -29.92 -0.36
CA ASN A 364 15.00 -29.10 0.16
C ASN A 364 15.51 -28.14 1.23
N VAL A 365 14.86 -26.99 1.40
CA VAL A 365 15.11 -26.06 2.51
C VAL A 365 13.82 -25.74 3.24
N ASN A 366 13.88 -25.66 4.57
CA ASN A 366 12.83 -25.05 5.39
C ASN A 366 13.32 -23.71 5.96
N LEU A 367 12.43 -23.01 6.67
CA LEU A 367 12.81 -21.97 7.61
C LEU A 367 12.14 -22.28 8.93
N GLU A 368 12.91 -22.21 10.02
CA GLU A 368 12.47 -22.43 11.38
C GLU A 368 12.59 -21.12 12.17
N ARG A 369 11.72 -20.96 13.17
CA ARG A 369 11.85 -19.87 14.14
C ARG A 369 12.70 -20.38 15.28
N ASP A 370 13.73 -19.63 15.62
CA ASP A 370 14.63 -20.04 16.70
C ASP A 370 13.91 -20.04 18.05
N GLY A 371 14.18 -21.08 18.84
CA GLY A 371 13.56 -21.28 20.14
C GLY A 371 14.00 -20.22 21.15
N GLN A 372 13.17 -19.94 22.14
CA GLN A 372 13.57 -19.18 23.33
C GLN A 372 13.60 -20.11 24.53
N ILE A 373 14.73 -20.18 25.23
CA ILE A 373 14.84 -20.88 26.51
C ILE A 373 14.80 -19.89 27.67
N LEU A 374 14.03 -20.25 28.70
CA LEU A 374 14.04 -19.56 29.98
C LEU A 374 15.12 -20.21 30.85
N LEU A 375 15.83 -19.41 31.63
CA LEU A 375 16.77 -19.92 32.63
C LEU A 375 16.03 -20.87 33.60
N ASP A 376 16.76 -21.86 34.10
CA ASP A 376 16.28 -22.93 35.00
C ASP A 376 15.08 -23.75 34.47
N SER A 377 14.76 -23.65 33.18
CA SER A 377 13.66 -24.38 32.53
C SER A 377 14.21 -25.40 31.53
N PRO A 378 13.80 -26.69 31.58
CA PRO A 378 14.25 -27.68 30.61
C PRO A 378 13.68 -27.39 29.22
N TYR A 379 14.51 -27.49 28.19
CA TYR A 379 14.13 -27.42 26.78
C TYR A 379 14.47 -28.74 26.09
N VAL A 380 13.62 -29.18 25.16
CA VAL A 380 13.85 -30.40 24.36
C VAL A 380 14.15 -29.96 22.93
N PHE A 381 15.33 -30.32 22.45
CA PHE A 381 15.79 -30.11 21.07
C PHE A 381 15.90 -31.47 20.36
N ALA A 382 15.80 -31.49 19.03
CA ALA A 382 15.96 -32.69 18.21
C ALA A 382 16.31 -32.36 16.76
N THR A 383 17.55 -32.63 16.35
CA THR A 383 17.98 -32.53 14.95
C THR A 383 17.48 -33.74 14.14
N ALA A 384 17.08 -33.52 12.89
CA ALA A 384 16.57 -34.55 11.98
C ALA A 384 17.69 -35.31 11.24
N GLN A 385 18.86 -34.69 11.05
CA GLN A 385 20.03 -35.28 10.37
C GLN A 385 21.35 -34.86 11.03
N ASN A 386 22.44 -35.56 10.67
CA ASN A 386 23.79 -35.22 11.14
C ASN A 386 24.29 -33.89 10.56
N GLY A 387 25.10 -33.14 11.32
CA GLY A 387 25.61 -31.81 10.98
C GLY A 387 24.59 -30.68 11.15
N GLU A 388 23.31 -31.02 11.33
CA GLU A 388 22.24 -30.05 11.57
C GLU A 388 22.37 -29.45 12.97
N SER A 389 21.99 -28.18 13.08
CA SER A 389 22.02 -27.41 14.31
C SER A 389 20.74 -26.62 14.57
N GLU A 390 20.32 -26.61 15.83
CA GLU A 390 19.30 -25.69 16.35
C GLU A 390 19.97 -24.48 17.00
N ARG A 391 19.38 -23.29 16.81
CA ARG A 391 19.71 -22.10 17.61
C ARG A 391 18.61 -21.81 18.62
N LEU A 392 19.02 -21.59 19.86
CA LEU A 392 18.19 -21.20 20.99
C LEU A 392 18.65 -19.85 21.53
N MET A 393 17.69 -18.98 21.81
CA MET A 393 17.90 -17.63 22.32
C MET A 393 17.56 -17.59 23.80
N PHE A 394 18.35 -16.90 24.61
CA PHE A 394 18.03 -16.68 26.03
C PHE A 394 18.55 -15.34 26.54
N LYS A 395 18.01 -14.88 27.66
CA LYS A 395 18.45 -13.66 28.34
C LYS A 395 19.34 -14.01 29.54
N ALA A 396 20.47 -13.34 29.66
CA ALA A 396 21.38 -13.35 30.80
C ALA A 396 21.88 -11.93 31.08
N ASP A 397 21.80 -11.49 32.33
CA ASP A 397 22.23 -10.15 32.73
C ASP A 397 23.76 -10.09 32.96
N ALA A 398 24.29 -8.88 33.06
CA ALA A 398 25.73 -8.64 33.13
C ALA A 398 26.36 -9.20 34.42
N GLY A 399 27.49 -9.91 34.30
CA GLY A 399 28.20 -10.48 35.44
C GLY A 399 27.58 -11.77 36.03
N GLU A 400 26.41 -12.20 35.55
CA GLU A 400 25.89 -13.53 35.88
C GLU A 400 26.79 -14.63 35.30
N SER A 401 26.76 -15.82 35.89
CA SER A 401 27.40 -17.03 35.35
C SER A 401 26.34 -18.12 35.26
N PHE A 402 26.36 -18.91 34.18
CA PHE A 402 25.40 -19.99 33.96
C PHE A 402 26.10 -21.26 33.46
N GLY A 403 25.48 -22.40 33.73
CA GLY A 403 25.84 -23.69 33.15
C GLY A 403 24.70 -24.20 32.27
N ILE A 404 25.06 -24.94 31.23
CA ILE A 404 24.11 -25.61 30.33
C ILE A 404 24.43 -27.09 30.37
N GLY A 405 23.59 -27.88 31.01
CA GLY A 405 23.74 -29.34 31.11
C GLY A 405 22.76 -30.07 30.21
N LEU A 406 23.24 -31.02 29.41
CA LEU A 406 22.37 -31.89 28.62
C LEU A 406 21.88 -33.07 29.45
N ILE A 407 20.57 -33.18 29.63
CA ILE A 407 19.93 -34.26 30.40
C ILE A 407 19.52 -35.39 29.44
N ASN A 408 20.06 -36.59 29.67
CA ASN A 408 19.85 -37.78 28.82
C ASN A 408 20.06 -37.52 27.31
N PRO A 409 21.19 -36.90 26.88
CA PRO A 409 21.46 -36.65 25.48
C PRO A 409 21.54 -37.97 24.69
N GLN A 410 21.06 -37.98 23.44
CA GLN A 410 21.05 -39.16 22.57
C GLN A 410 21.52 -38.77 21.17
N THR A 411 22.24 -39.66 20.50
CA THR A 411 22.66 -39.51 19.09
C THR A 411 22.11 -40.66 18.26
N SER A 412 21.89 -40.41 16.96
CA SER A 412 21.41 -41.41 16.01
C SER A 412 22.50 -42.40 15.56
N SER A 413 23.78 -42.06 15.74
CA SER A 413 24.94 -42.94 15.51
C SER A 413 25.85 -43.03 16.72
N ALA A 414 26.33 -44.25 17.01
CA ALA A 414 27.35 -44.48 18.02
C ALA A 414 28.69 -43.85 17.60
N GLY A 415 29.32 -43.10 18.51
CA GLY A 415 30.53 -42.32 18.23
C GLY A 415 30.28 -40.86 17.84
N SER A 416 29.04 -40.49 17.48
CA SER A 416 28.66 -39.09 17.26
C SER A 416 28.72 -38.27 18.53
N THR A 417 29.01 -36.98 18.37
CA THR A 417 29.03 -35.99 19.45
C THR A 417 27.85 -35.01 19.32
N ILE A 418 27.52 -34.33 20.40
CA ILE A 418 26.65 -33.15 20.41
C ILE A 418 27.53 -31.98 20.82
N ARG A 419 27.84 -31.11 19.87
CA ARG A 419 28.53 -29.86 20.14
C ARG A 419 27.53 -28.83 20.65
N THR A 420 27.78 -28.35 21.86
CA THR A 420 27.04 -27.26 22.49
C THR A 420 27.92 -26.02 22.44
N GLU A 421 27.50 -24.98 21.72
CA GLU A 421 28.29 -23.76 21.52
C GLU A 421 27.52 -22.51 21.99
N LEU A 422 28.11 -21.78 22.92
CA LEU A 422 27.61 -20.50 23.40
C LEU A 422 28.22 -19.37 22.56
N LEU A 423 27.36 -18.57 21.93
CA LEU A 423 27.76 -17.38 21.20
C LEU A 423 27.35 -16.10 21.95
N ASP A 424 28.11 -15.05 21.72
CA ASP A 424 27.73 -13.70 22.14
C ASP A 424 26.58 -13.13 21.26
N ALA A 425 26.24 -11.87 21.53
CA ALA A 425 25.23 -11.14 20.76
C ALA A 425 25.62 -10.91 19.28
N ASN A 426 26.91 -10.97 18.92
CA ASN A 426 27.40 -10.84 17.54
C ASN A 426 27.49 -12.20 16.80
N GLY A 427 27.25 -13.32 17.49
CA GLY A 427 27.48 -14.66 16.94
C GLY A 427 28.93 -15.14 17.07
N GLN A 428 29.77 -14.44 17.83
CA GLN A 428 31.13 -14.89 18.14
C GLN A 428 31.08 -15.98 19.22
N SER A 429 31.78 -17.10 18.99
CA SER A 429 31.93 -18.17 19.99
C SER A 429 32.63 -17.65 21.26
N LEU A 430 32.00 -17.91 22.41
CA LEU A 430 32.51 -17.61 23.74
C LEU A 430 33.07 -18.87 24.42
N SER A 431 32.37 -19.99 24.27
CA SER A 431 32.73 -21.29 24.83
C SER A 431 31.95 -22.39 24.12
N TYR A 432 32.54 -23.57 23.96
CA TYR A 432 31.84 -24.75 23.44
C TYR A 432 32.26 -26.00 24.23
N GLU A 433 31.42 -27.02 24.19
CA GLU A 433 31.67 -28.34 24.79
C GLU A 433 31.17 -29.43 23.84
N ASN A 434 31.89 -30.55 23.77
CA ASN A 434 31.54 -31.68 22.90
C ASN A 434 31.08 -32.86 23.76
N CYS A 435 29.77 -33.01 23.89
CA CYS A 435 29.15 -34.11 24.61
C CYS A 435 29.24 -35.40 23.78
N GLU A 436 29.73 -36.49 24.36
CA GLU A 436 29.78 -37.81 23.73
C GLU A 436 28.87 -38.82 24.48
N PRO A 437 27.56 -38.91 24.16
CA PRO A 437 26.62 -39.70 24.96
C PRO A 437 26.90 -41.22 25.00
N GLY A 438 27.71 -41.71 24.07
CA GLY A 438 28.12 -43.13 24.01
C GLY A 438 29.25 -43.52 24.97
N GLN A 439 29.89 -42.57 25.66
CA GLN A 439 30.94 -42.89 26.64
C GLN A 439 30.36 -43.37 27.98
N SER A 440 31.16 -44.10 28.76
CA SER A 440 30.76 -44.60 30.09
C SER A 440 30.61 -43.52 31.16
N THR A 441 31.19 -42.33 30.93
CA THR A 441 31.10 -41.15 31.80
C THR A 441 31.07 -39.89 30.90
N PRO A 442 29.94 -39.60 30.25
CA PRO A 442 29.85 -38.50 29.31
C PRO A 442 29.93 -37.15 30.03
N VAL A 443 30.75 -36.23 29.54
CA VAL A 443 30.81 -34.83 29.99
C VAL A 443 29.93 -34.02 29.04
N CYS A 444 28.84 -33.46 29.55
CA CYS A 444 27.83 -32.76 28.73
C CYS A 444 27.34 -31.47 29.40
N ASP A 445 28.18 -30.88 30.27
CA ASP A 445 27.92 -29.65 31.01
C ASP A 445 28.84 -28.52 30.51
N LEU A 446 28.29 -27.60 29.71
CA LEU A 446 29.00 -26.39 29.28
C LEU A 446 28.94 -25.34 30.39
N ASN A 447 30.09 -25.00 30.98
CA ASN A 447 30.21 -23.97 32.02
C ASN A 447 30.66 -22.64 31.41
N ALA A 448 29.85 -21.57 31.54
CA ALA A 448 30.15 -20.26 30.99
C ALA A 448 30.64 -19.28 32.10
N PRO A 449 31.92 -18.85 32.10
CA PRO A 449 32.43 -17.89 33.07
C PRO A 449 31.84 -16.49 32.86
N GLY A 450 31.66 -15.74 33.96
CA GLY A 450 30.78 -14.57 34.02
C GLY A 450 31.04 -13.45 33.00
N PHE A 451 29.95 -12.94 32.41
CA PHE A 451 29.97 -12.08 31.23
C PHE A 451 30.46 -10.66 31.51
N GLN A 452 31.40 -10.19 30.69
CA GLN A 452 31.70 -8.77 30.53
C GLN A 452 30.73 -8.13 29.53
N VAL A 453 30.33 -6.88 29.77
CA VAL A 453 29.49 -6.10 28.85
C VAL A 453 30.38 -5.38 27.85
N SER A 454 30.09 -5.51 26.56
CA SER A 454 30.61 -4.60 25.53
C SER A 454 29.46 -3.75 24.97
N PRO A 455 29.56 -2.41 24.96
CA PRO A 455 28.47 -1.56 24.51
C PRO A 455 28.62 -1.14 23.03
N TYR A 456 27.47 -1.06 22.35
CA TYR A 456 27.24 -0.46 21.02
C TYR A 456 27.68 -1.23 19.76
N LEU A 457 26.69 -1.75 19.03
CA LEU A 457 26.43 -1.47 17.60
C LEU A 457 25.01 -1.95 17.22
N ALA A 458 24.46 -1.45 16.11
CA ALA A 458 23.01 -1.55 15.80
C ALA A 458 22.57 -2.86 15.12
N SER A 459 23.24 -3.98 15.40
CA SER A 459 22.96 -5.31 14.84
C SER A 459 22.88 -6.42 15.91
N LEU A 460 22.81 -6.02 17.17
CA LEU A 460 22.79 -6.93 18.32
C LEU A 460 21.35 -7.36 18.64
N PRO A 461 21.14 -8.62 19.07
CA PRO A 461 20.08 -8.97 20.02
C PRO A 461 19.94 -7.91 21.12
N PRO A 462 18.73 -7.66 21.65
CA PRO A 462 18.53 -6.67 22.70
C PRO A 462 19.48 -6.92 23.88
N ALA A 463 19.94 -5.85 24.53
CA ALA A 463 20.94 -5.95 25.59
C ALA A 463 20.55 -7.00 26.65
N GLY A 464 21.41 -8.01 26.83
CA GLY A 464 21.17 -9.16 27.71
C GLY A 464 20.91 -10.48 26.98
N TRP A 465 20.56 -10.50 25.68
CA TRP A 465 20.37 -11.78 24.99
C TRP A 465 21.70 -12.48 24.61
N ARG A 466 21.67 -13.81 24.52
CA ARG A 466 22.75 -14.73 24.11
C ARG A 466 22.17 -15.81 23.20
N GLN A 467 23.05 -16.50 22.47
CA GLN A 467 22.68 -17.58 21.56
C GLN A 467 23.35 -18.88 22.01
N LEU A 468 22.60 -19.97 22.01
CA LEU A 468 23.09 -21.33 22.18
C LEU A 468 22.87 -22.07 20.87
N VAL A 469 23.92 -22.67 20.31
CA VAL A 469 23.84 -23.53 19.13
C VAL A 469 24.11 -24.97 19.55
N LEU A 470 23.21 -25.88 19.18
CA LEU A 470 23.29 -27.31 19.45
C LEU A 470 23.42 -28.05 18.12
N THR A 471 24.57 -28.66 17.86
CA THR A 471 24.89 -29.33 16.60
C THR A 471 25.16 -30.81 16.85
N SER A 472 24.59 -31.68 16.02
CA SER A 472 25.02 -33.09 15.97
C SER A 472 26.24 -33.24 15.05
N GLU A 473 27.33 -33.83 15.53
CA GLU A 473 28.56 -34.08 14.75
C GLU A 473 28.88 -35.59 14.67
N GLN A 474 29.67 -36.02 13.68
CA GLN A 474 30.17 -37.40 13.51
C GLN A 474 31.69 -37.48 13.63
#